data_AF-M9RDU7-F1
#
_entry.id   AF-M9RDU7-F1
#
_cell.length_a   1.000
_cell.length_b   1.000
_cell.length_c   1.000
_cell.angle_alpha   90.00
_cell.angle_beta   90.00
_cell.angle_gamma   90.00
#
_symmetry.space_group_name_H-M   'P 1'
#
loop_
_entity.id
_entity.type
_entity.pdbx_description
1 polymer ?
#
loop_
_entity_poly.entity_id
_entity_poly.type
_entity_poly.pdbx_seq_one_letter_code
_entity_poly.pdbx_strand_id
1 'polypeptide(L)'
;MATALITHKGCYDHVTPQGHPEQVARLDAVLGAMDGMDLVRVDAPLAADDDLLRAHPKAHIQTIKAAAPSEGWRSLDADTHMSVGTLEAAYRAAGAVVKAVDLVMAGDVGNAFAAVRPPGHHAERETAMGFCFFGSVAVAAKHALEFHGLKRVAILDFDVHHGNGTQDLVEEDARILFCSSHQMPLFPGTGAAHETGVGNVVNVPLPDGCGSATFRTAWERQVFPRVDAFKPELLLISAGFDAHANDPLAGVLLHEDDFAWITGKLCDLADKHCSGRVVSALEGGYDLEALGRSARAHVDVLKERAR
;
A
#
# COMPACT_ATOMS: atom_id res chain seq x y z
N MET A 1 -7.75 21.34 -3.70
CA MET A 1 -7.72 20.46 -4.90
C MET A 1 -8.65 19.29 -4.65
N ALA A 2 -8.90 18.41 -5.62
CA ALA A 2 -9.72 17.21 -5.40
C ALA A 2 -8.85 16.01 -4.98
N THR A 3 -9.47 14.95 -4.44
CA THR A 3 -8.85 13.63 -4.24
C THR A 3 -9.18 12.72 -5.42
N ALA A 4 -8.17 12.04 -5.96
CA ALA A 4 -8.39 11.00 -6.96
C ALA A 4 -8.73 9.65 -6.31
N LEU A 5 -9.70 8.94 -6.89
CA LEU A 5 -9.94 7.52 -6.65
C LEU A 5 -9.54 6.76 -7.92
N ILE A 6 -8.52 5.91 -7.82
CA ILE A 6 -7.95 5.19 -8.96
C ILE A 6 -8.24 3.71 -8.82
N THR A 7 -8.89 3.12 -9.82
CA THR A 7 -9.22 1.70 -9.85
C THR A 7 -9.41 1.24 -11.30
N HIS A 8 -9.60 -0.05 -11.54
CA HIS A 8 -9.93 -0.55 -12.87
C HIS A 8 -10.71 -1.86 -12.80
N LYS A 9 -11.63 -2.07 -13.76
CA LYS A 9 -12.42 -3.31 -13.84
C LYS A 9 -11.58 -4.58 -13.87
N GLY A 10 -10.38 -4.52 -14.45
CA GLY A 10 -9.44 -5.65 -14.51
C GLY A 10 -8.97 -6.14 -13.13
N CYS A 11 -9.05 -5.31 -12.08
CA CYS A 11 -8.77 -5.74 -10.71
C CYS A 11 -9.79 -6.78 -10.19
N TYR A 12 -10.98 -6.84 -10.78
CA TYR A 12 -11.98 -7.89 -10.49
C TYR A 12 -11.61 -9.25 -11.09
N ASP A 13 -10.77 -9.26 -12.13
CA ASP A 13 -10.39 -10.48 -12.85
C ASP A 13 -9.26 -11.24 -12.14
N HIS A 14 -8.66 -10.65 -11.09
CA HIS A 14 -7.87 -11.40 -10.12
C HIS A 14 -8.78 -12.18 -9.17
N VAL A 15 -9.05 -13.42 -9.56
CA VAL A 15 -9.85 -14.36 -8.77
C VAL A 15 -8.93 -15.31 -8.02
N THR A 16 -9.23 -15.53 -6.76
CA THR A 16 -8.51 -16.45 -5.86
C THR A 16 -9.36 -17.68 -5.58
N PRO A 17 -8.77 -18.80 -5.10
CA PRO A 17 -9.53 -19.99 -4.75
C PRO A 17 -10.65 -19.72 -3.73
N GLN A 18 -11.69 -20.55 -3.74
CA GLN A 18 -12.80 -20.40 -2.78
C GLN A 18 -12.29 -20.46 -1.33
N GLY A 19 -12.73 -19.50 -0.51
CA GLY A 19 -12.32 -19.38 0.90
C GLY A 19 -11.03 -18.60 1.12
N HIS A 20 -10.37 -18.16 0.05
CA HIS A 20 -9.20 -17.28 0.15
C HIS A 20 -9.62 -15.89 0.70
N PRO A 21 -8.91 -15.32 1.69
CA PRO A 21 -9.29 -14.05 2.31
C PRO A 21 -9.14 -12.87 1.34
N GLU A 22 -8.11 -12.90 0.48
CA GLU A 22 -7.89 -11.93 -0.60
C GLU A 22 -8.89 -12.19 -1.75
N GLN A 23 -10.18 -11.92 -1.50
CA GLN A 23 -11.29 -12.20 -2.42
C GLN A 23 -11.75 -10.96 -3.19
N VAL A 24 -12.38 -11.19 -4.35
CA VAL A 24 -12.92 -10.13 -5.23
C VAL A 24 -13.86 -9.17 -4.48
N ALA A 25 -14.69 -9.69 -3.58
CA ALA A 25 -15.65 -8.91 -2.79
C ALA A 25 -15.01 -7.80 -1.93
N ARG A 26 -13.69 -7.87 -1.66
CA ARG A 26 -12.95 -6.79 -1.00
C ARG A 26 -13.02 -5.49 -1.80
N LEU A 27 -12.89 -5.57 -3.13
CA LEU A 27 -12.94 -4.40 -4.00
C LEU A 27 -14.34 -3.79 -4.03
N ASP A 28 -15.38 -4.63 -4.02
CA ASP A 28 -16.77 -4.17 -3.91
C ASP A 28 -17.02 -3.46 -2.59
N ALA A 29 -16.52 -3.99 -1.47
CA ALA A 29 -16.65 -3.36 -0.17
C ALA A 29 -15.98 -1.98 -0.12
N VAL A 30 -14.76 -1.86 -0.65
CA VAL A 30 -14.03 -0.58 -0.70
C VAL A 30 -14.71 0.41 -1.65
N LEU A 31 -14.98 0.03 -2.90
CA LEU A 31 -15.57 0.93 -3.88
C LEU A 31 -17.00 1.33 -3.53
N GLY A 32 -17.81 0.40 -3.01
CA GLY A 32 -19.15 0.67 -2.52
C GLY A 32 -19.17 1.62 -1.34
N ALA A 33 -18.18 1.56 -0.45
CA ALA A 33 -18.04 2.53 0.64
C ALA A 33 -17.70 3.96 0.15
N MET A 34 -17.18 4.09 -1.08
CA MET A 34 -16.92 5.37 -1.75
C MET A 34 -18.10 5.89 -2.59
N ASP A 35 -19.22 5.16 -2.64
CA ASP A 35 -20.38 5.59 -3.42
C ASP A 35 -20.95 6.92 -2.90
N GLY A 36 -21.28 7.80 -3.83
CA GLY A 36 -21.76 9.16 -3.53
C GLY A 36 -20.68 10.13 -3.04
N MET A 37 -19.41 9.73 -2.90
CA MET A 37 -18.32 10.65 -2.61
C MET A 37 -17.92 11.45 -3.85
N ASP A 38 -17.70 12.75 -3.66
CA ASP A 38 -17.14 13.64 -4.68
C ASP A 38 -15.61 13.42 -4.79
N LEU A 39 -15.22 12.53 -5.70
CA LEU A 39 -13.84 12.10 -5.96
C LEU A 39 -13.59 12.12 -7.47
N VAL A 40 -12.37 12.47 -7.88
CA VAL A 40 -11.94 12.36 -9.29
C VAL A 40 -11.67 10.89 -9.60
N ARG A 41 -12.56 10.25 -10.34
CA ARG A 41 -12.43 8.83 -10.70
C ARG A 41 -11.52 8.67 -11.92
N VAL A 42 -10.49 7.86 -11.78
CA VAL A 42 -9.48 7.61 -12.82
C VAL A 42 -9.33 6.11 -13.05
N ASP A 43 -9.38 5.70 -14.32
CA ASP A 43 -9.06 4.33 -14.70
C ASP A 43 -7.56 4.07 -14.54
N ALA A 44 -7.20 3.01 -13.80
CA ALA A 44 -5.82 2.60 -13.64
C ALA A 44 -5.24 2.14 -14.99
N PRO A 45 -4.13 2.73 -15.47
CA PRO A 45 -3.43 2.21 -16.64
C PRO A 45 -2.71 0.90 -16.29
N LEU A 46 -2.23 0.18 -17.30
CA LEU A 46 -1.20 -0.83 -17.08
C LEU A 46 0.11 -0.11 -16.75
N ALA A 47 0.85 -0.59 -15.76
CA ALA A 47 2.24 -0.18 -15.55
C ALA A 47 3.06 -0.44 -16.82
N ALA A 48 3.99 0.47 -17.16
CA ALA A 48 5.00 0.14 -18.14
C ALA A 48 5.98 -0.88 -17.55
N ASP A 49 6.56 -1.75 -18.39
CA ASP A 49 7.63 -2.64 -17.93
C ASP A 49 8.80 -1.83 -17.35
N ASP A 50 9.09 -0.65 -17.90
CA ASP A 50 10.12 0.27 -17.38
C ASP A 50 9.79 0.78 -15.97
N ASP A 51 8.51 0.88 -15.58
CA ASP A 51 8.12 1.23 -14.22
C ASP A 51 8.44 0.10 -13.26
N LEU A 52 8.04 -1.13 -13.62
CA LEU A 52 8.32 -2.31 -12.82
C LEU A 52 9.83 -2.58 -12.69
N LEU A 53 10.60 -2.32 -13.75
CA LEU A 53 12.05 -2.50 -13.78
C LEU A 53 12.81 -1.57 -12.83
N ARG A 54 12.17 -0.51 -12.30
CA ARG A 54 12.78 0.32 -11.25
C ARG A 54 12.91 -0.44 -9.93
N ALA A 55 11.96 -1.31 -9.63
CA ALA A 55 11.92 -2.06 -8.37
C ALA A 55 12.38 -3.51 -8.54
N HIS A 56 11.89 -4.19 -9.57
CA HIS A 56 12.11 -5.60 -9.78
C HIS A 56 13.08 -5.86 -10.94
N PRO A 57 13.95 -6.88 -10.85
CA PRO A 57 14.75 -7.28 -11.98
C PRO A 57 13.86 -7.87 -13.08
N LYS A 58 14.34 -7.80 -14.31
CA LYS A 58 13.65 -8.35 -15.49
C LYS A 58 13.24 -9.82 -15.30
N ALA A 59 14.07 -10.61 -14.61
CA ALA A 59 13.81 -12.02 -14.34
C ALA A 59 12.51 -12.22 -13.53
N HIS A 60 12.27 -11.41 -12.49
CA HIS A 60 11.04 -11.46 -11.70
C HIS A 60 9.80 -11.20 -12.57
N ILE A 61 9.83 -10.11 -13.34
CA ILE A 61 8.72 -9.74 -14.24
C ILE A 61 8.44 -10.87 -15.25
N GLN A 62 9.50 -11.45 -15.83
CA GLN A 62 9.36 -12.57 -16.76
C GLN A 62 8.82 -13.83 -16.10
N THR A 63 9.24 -14.14 -14.87
CA THR A 63 8.71 -15.26 -14.09
C THR A 63 7.22 -15.10 -13.84
N ILE A 64 6.77 -13.91 -13.42
CA ILE A 64 5.33 -13.63 -13.19
C ILE A 64 4.53 -13.71 -14.49
N LYS A 65 5.04 -13.15 -15.60
CA LYS A 65 4.41 -13.29 -16.93
C LYS A 65 4.27 -14.75 -17.35
N ALA A 66 5.34 -15.54 -17.18
CA ALA A 66 5.35 -16.96 -17.53
C ALA A 66 4.50 -17.83 -16.58
N ALA A 67 4.20 -17.31 -15.38
CA ALA A 67 3.38 -18.01 -14.41
C ALA A 67 1.87 -17.83 -14.65
N ALA A 68 1.46 -16.80 -15.39
CA ALA A 68 0.06 -16.54 -15.70
C ALA A 68 -0.60 -17.75 -16.40
N PRO A 69 -1.65 -18.35 -15.79
CA PRO A 69 -2.30 -19.51 -16.37
C PRO A 69 -3.22 -19.10 -17.54
N SER A 70 -3.38 -20.00 -18.52
CA SER A 70 -4.37 -19.83 -19.60
C SER A 70 -5.78 -20.22 -19.18
N GLU A 71 -5.92 -21.03 -18.13
CA GLU A 71 -7.19 -21.47 -17.55
C GLU A 71 -7.05 -21.75 -16.06
N GLY A 72 -8.13 -21.60 -15.28
CA GLY A 72 -8.14 -21.89 -13.85
C GLY A 72 -7.17 -21.04 -13.04
N TRP A 73 -6.52 -21.69 -12.06
CA TRP A 73 -5.59 -21.05 -11.12
C TRP A 73 -4.24 -21.76 -11.06
N ARG A 74 -3.19 -21.03 -10.68
CA ARG A 74 -1.85 -21.55 -10.38
C ARG A 74 -1.37 -21.02 -9.02
N SER A 75 -0.95 -21.90 -8.13
CA SER A 75 -0.23 -21.52 -6.90
C SER A 75 1.20 -21.09 -7.23
N LEU A 76 1.65 -19.97 -6.67
CA LEU A 76 3.07 -19.59 -6.65
C LEU A 76 3.74 -20.05 -5.36
N ASP A 77 3.03 -19.93 -4.25
CA ASP A 77 3.40 -20.47 -2.93
C ASP A 77 2.15 -21.01 -2.22
N ALA A 78 2.15 -21.04 -0.88
CA ALA A 78 1.05 -21.56 -0.07
C ALA A 78 -0.23 -20.71 -0.11
N ASP A 79 -0.11 -19.41 -0.37
CA ASP A 79 -1.22 -18.46 -0.22
C ASP A 79 -1.34 -17.47 -1.39
N THR A 80 -0.36 -17.40 -2.29
CA THR A 80 -0.34 -16.53 -3.46
C THR A 80 -0.73 -17.30 -4.72
N HIS A 81 -1.87 -16.94 -5.30
CA HIS A 81 -2.49 -17.64 -6.42
C HIS A 81 -2.69 -16.73 -7.63
N MET A 82 -2.37 -17.22 -8.82
CA MET A 82 -2.66 -16.54 -10.08
C MET A 82 -3.87 -17.17 -10.77
N SER A 83 -4.75 -16.31 -11.28
CA SER A 83 -5.82 -16.62 -12.24
C SER A 83 -5.48 -16.05 -13.61
N VAL A 84 -6.31 -16.36 -14.61
CA VAL A 84 -6.18 -15.82 -15.98
C VAL A 84 -6.10 -14.28 -15.98
N GLY A 85 -6.87 -13.60 -15.12
CA GLY A 85 -6.87 -12.14 -15.04
C GLY A 85 -5.80 -11.53 -14.12
N THR A 86 -5.08 -12.34 -13.33
CA THR A 86 -4.14 -11.83 -12.32
C THR A 86 -3.01 -11.01 -12.91
N LEU A 87 -2.46 -11.41 -14.06
CA LEU A 87 -1.35 -10.68 -14.66
C LEU A 87 -1.79 -9.26 -15.05
N GLU A 88 -2.95 -9.11 -15.71
CA GLU A 88 -3.47 -7.78 -16.02
C GLU A 88 -3.75 -6.99 -14.73
N ALA A 89 -4.44 -7.59 -13.76
CA ALA A 89 -4.76 -6.96 -12.49
C ALA A 89 -3.51 -6.45 -11.75
N ALA A 90 -2.43 -7.23 -11.69
CA ALA A 90 -1.18 -6.83 -11.05
C ALA A 90 -0.51 -5.65 -11.77
N TYR A 91 -0.56 -5.62 -13.11
CA TYR A 91 -0.11 -4.46 -13.89
C TYR A 91 -0.97 -3.22 -13.66
N ARG A 92 -2.30 -3.38 -13.51
CA ARG A 92 -3.22 -2.30 -13.17
C ARG A 92 -2.97 -1.76 -11.77
N ALA A 93 -2.69 -2.64 -10.80
CA ALA A 93 -2.40 -2.25 -9.42
C ALA A 93 -1.15 -1.37 -9.36
N ALA A 94 -0.03 -1.82 -9.93
CA ALA A 94 1.18 -1.01 -10.01
C ALA A 94 0.97 0.28 -10.81
N GLY A 95 0.29 0.20 -11.95
CA GLY A 95 0.00 1.34 -12.82
C GLY A 95 -0.89 2.39 -12.16
N ALA A 96 -1.82 1.99 -11.27
CA ALA A 96 -2.66 2.91 -10.51
C ALA A 96 -1.82 3.80 -9.60
N VAL A 97 -0.86 3.23 -8.86
CA VAL A 97 -0.04 3.99 -7.91
C VAL A 97 0.96 4.89 -8.65
N VAL A 98 1.53 4.43 -9.76
CA VAL A 98 2.35 5.27 -10.66
C VAL A 98 1.52 6.45 -11.20
N LYS A 99 0.31 6.18 -11.70
CA LYS A 99 -0.58 7.22 -12.19
C LYS A 99 -1.01 8.21 -11.09
N ALA A 100 -1.22 7.72 -9.87
CA ALA A 100 -1.52 8.56 -8.71
C ALA A 100 -0.39 9.56 -8.43
N VAL A 101 0.86 9.08 -8.45
CA VAL A 101 2.05 9.94 -8.32
C VAL A 101 2.07 11.00 -9.42
N ASP A 102 1.86 10.61 -10.68
CA ASP A 102 1.86 11.57 -11.80
C ASP A 102 0.83 12.68 -11.62
N LEU A 103 -0.41 12.32 -11.24
CA LEU A 103 -1.49 13.29 -11.04
C LEU A 103 -1.20 14.25 -9.88
N VAL A 104 -0.69 13.74 -8.76
CA VAL A 104 -0.34 14.55 -7.59
C VAL A 104 0.85 15.46 -7.89
N MET A 105 1.87 14.96 -8.59
CA MET A 105 3.05 15.74 -8.95
C MET A 105 2.77 16.81 -10.01
N ALA A 106 1.82 16.55 -10.92
CA ALA A 106 1.34 17.54 -11.89
C ALA A 106 0.44 18.62 -11.26
N GLY A 107 -0.07 18.41 -10.05
CA GLY A 107 -1.06 19.29 -9.41
C GLY A 107 -2.47 19.14 -9.99
N ASP A 108 -2.75 18.04 -10.70
CA ASP A 108 -4.10 17.73 -11.20
C ASP A 108 -5.05 17.38 -10.05
N VAL A 109 -4.51 16.81 -8.97
CA VAL A 109 -5.19 16.49 -7.70
C VAL A 109 -4.28 16.77 -6.52
N GLY A 110 -4.85 16.99 -5.33
CA GLY A 110 -4.05 17.26 -4.13
C GLY A 110 -3.47 15.99 -3.51
N ASN A 111 -4.24 14.91 -3.57
CA ASN A 111 -3.85 13.58 -3.13
C ASN A 111 -4.66 12.50 -3.87
N ALA A 112 -4.31 11.23 -3.69
CA ALA A 112 -4.95 10.12 -4.37
C ALA A 112 -5.03 8.85 -3.51
N PHE A 113 -6.08 8.06 -3.72
CA PHE A 113 -6.24 6.70 -3.21
C PHE A 113 -6.41 5.71 -4.37
N ALA A 114 -5.52 4.74 -4.47
CA ALA A 114 -5.58 3.64 -5.42
C ALA A 114 -6.28 2.45 -4.77
N ALA A 115 -7.57 2.27 -5.08
CA ALA A 115 -8.37 1.12 -4.68
C ALA A 115 -8.17 -0.01 -5.68
N VAL A 116 -7.12 -0.81 -5.49
CA VAL A 116 -6.68 -1.84 -6.43
C VAL A 116 -6.47 -3.19 -5.76
N ARG A 117 -6.51 -4.24 -6.57
CA ARG A 117 -6.12 -5.60 -6.22
C ARG A 117 -5.45 -6.25 -7.43
N PRO A 118 -4.43 -7.12 -7.26
CA PRO A 118 -3.81 -7.57 -6.00
C PRO A 118 -3.02 -6.48 -5.23
N PRO A 119 -2.72 -6.69 -3.93
CA PRO A 119 -1.84 -5.83 -3.13
C PRO A 119 -0.36 -5.95 -3.56
N GLY A 120 0.54 -5.20 -2.90
CA GLY A 120 1.94 -5.11 -3.31
C GLY A 120 3.00 -5.18 -2.22
N HIS A 121 2.74 -4.80 -0.96
CA HIS A 121 3.81 -4.56 0.02
C HIS A 121 4.65 -5.80 0.44
N HIS A 122 4.20 -7.02 0.14
CA HIS A 122 4.95 -8.27 0.35
C HIS A 122 5.80 -8.73 -0.84
N ALA A 123 5.62 -8.14 -2.03
CA ALA A 123 6.39 -8.54 -3.21
C ALA A 123 7.83 -8.04 -3.11
N GLU A 124 8.75 -8.95 -2.79
CA GLU A 124 10.18 -8.71 -2.73
C GLU A 124 10.77 -8.51 -4.13
N ARG A 125 12.06 -8.19 -4.20
CA ARG A 125 12.81 -8.00 -5.44
C ARG A 125 12.61 -9.15 -6.41
N GLU A 126 12.72 -10.39 -5.95
CA GLU A 126 12.65 -11.60 -6.79
C GLU A 126 11.59 -12.62 -6.35
N THR A 127 10.77 -12.28 -5.34
CA THR A 127 9.78 -13.20 -4.75
C THR A 127 8.39 -12.56 -4.76
N ALA A 128 7.42 -13.23 -5.39
CA ALA A 128 6.00 -12.95 -5.17
C ALA A 128 5.50 -13.80 -4.00
N MET A 129 4.86 -13.18 -3.01
CA MET A 129 4.40 -13.82 -1.78
C MET A 129 3.36 -12.96 -1.07
N GLY A 130 2.63 -13.52 -0.10
CA GLY A 130 1.66 -12.76 0.71
C GLY A 130 0.61 -12.05 -0.17
N PHE A 131 0.12 -12.75 -1.19
CA PHE A 131 -0.83 -12.24 -2.20
C PHE A 131 -0.27 -11.20 -3.18
N CYS A 132 1.00 -10.79 -3.03
CA CYS A 132 1.60 -9.69 -3.76
C CYS A 132 2.47 -10.18 -4.92
N PHE A 133 2.36 -9.52 -6.08
CA PHE A 133 3.13 -9.88 -7.29
C PHE A 133 4.17 -8.82 -7.67
N PHE A 134 3.84 -7.54 -7.49
CA PHE A 134 4.73 -6.41 -7.71
C PHE A 134 4.60 -5.42 -6.54
N GLY A 135 5.71 -4.86 -6.09
CA GLY A 135 5.76 -3.86 -5.03
C GLY A 135 5.23 -2.52 -5.50
N SER A 136 3.91 -2.40 -5.67
CA SER A 136 3.24 -1.25 -6.30
C SER A 136 3.65 0.10 -5.71
N VAL A 137 3.72 0.19 -4.37
CA VAL A 137 4.13 1.42 -3.68
C VAL A 137 5.63 1.70 -3.83
N ALA A 138 6.48 0.68 -3.77
CA ALA A 138 7.92 0.82 -4.00
C ALA A 138 8.25 1.22 -5.45
N VAL A 139 7.54 0.65 -6.43
CA VAL A 139 7.60 1.05 -7.85
C VAL A 139 7.26 2.54 -8.00
N ALA A 140 6.16 2.98 -7.39
CA ALA A 140 5.76 4.38 -7.42
C ALA A 140 6.75 5.32 -6.72
N ALA A 141 7.38 4.87 -5.62
CA ALA A 141 8.43 5.63 -4.94
C ALA A 141 9.64 5.87 -5.85
N LYS A 142 10.11 4.83 -6.52
CA LYS A 142 11.24 4.92 -7.45
C LYS A 142 10.87 5.71 -8.70
N HIS A 143 9.64 5.59 -9.21
CA HIS A 143 9.12 6.46 -10.27
C HIS A 143 9.15 7.94 -9.86
N ALA A 144 8.70 8.28 -8.65
CA ALA A 144 8.76 9.66 -8.15
C ALA A 144 10.21 10.20 -8.09
N LEU A 145 11.17 9.37 -7.69
CA LEU A 145 12.59 9.75 -7.65
C LEU A 145 13.21 9.92 -9.04
N GLU A 146 12.96 8.97 -9.95
CA GLU A 146 13.66 8.87 -11.23
C GLU A 146 13.01 9.70 -12.34
N PHE A 147 11.68 9.71 -12.40
CA PHE A 147 10.93 10.42 -13.43
C PHE A 147 10.59 11.85 -13.01
N HIS A 148 10.04 12.04 -11.81
CA HIS A 148 9.72 13.37 -11.27
C HIS A 148 10.92 14.07 -10.59
N GLY A 149 12.04 13.37 -10.46
CA GLY A 149 13.31 13.95 -9.99
C GLY A 149 13.35 14.25 -8.49
N LEU A 150 12.41 13.75 -7.69
CA LEU A 150 12.40 13.92 -6.23
C LEU A 150 13.70 13.38 -5.63
N LYS A 151 14.07 13.92 -4.47
CA LYS A 151 15.25 13.54 -3.70
C LYS A 151 14.90 12.75 -2.45
N ARG A 152 13.69 12.91 -1.92
CA ARG A 152 13.23 12.25 -0.69
C ARG A 152 11.77 11.83 -0.81
N VAL A 153 11.49 10.54 -0.72
CA VAL A 153 10.13 9.98 -0.66
C VAL A 153 9.99 9.17 0.62
N ALA A 154 8.86 9.25 1.31
CA ALA A 154 8.60 8.39 2.46
C ALA A 154 7.46 7.41 2.13
N ILE A 155 7.65 6.14 2.49
CA ILE A 155 6.65 5.08 2.41
C ILE A 155 6.25 4.71 3.84
N LEU A 156 4.96 4.85 4.14
CA LEU A 156 4.37 4.65 5.46
C LEU A 156 3.39 3.50 5.38
N ASP A 157 3.69 2.42 6.08
CA ASP A 157 2.94 1.18 6.03
C ASP A 157 2.29 0.91 7.40
N PHE A 158 0.96 0.92 7.40
CA PHE A 158 0.16 0.57 8.57
C PHE A 158 -0.69 -0.69 8.35
N ASP A 159 -0.43 -1.43 7.27
CA ASP A 159 -0.89 -2.82 7.17
C ASP A 159 -0.37 -3.61 8.38
N VAL A 160 -1.19 -4.53 8.88
CA VAL A 160 -0.83 -5.27 10.10
C VAL A 160 0.32 -6.24 9.88
N HIS A 161 0.58 -6.63 8.64
CA HIS A 161 1.71 -7.47 8.27
C HIS A 161 2.91 -6.61 7.92
N HIS A 162 4.12 -7.10 8.22
CA HIS A 162 5.32 -6.39 7.84
C HIS A 162 5.43 -6.31 6.32
N GLY A 163 5.53 -5.09 5.77
CA GLY A 163 5.83 -4.84 4.36
C GLY A 163 7.26 -5.23 3.95
N ASN A 164 7.62 -6.50 4.11
CA ASN A 164 8.95 -7.06 3.82
C ASN A 164 9.38 -6.83 2.38
N GLY A 165 8.44 -6.90 1.42
CA GLY A 165 8.73 -6.63 0.01
C GLY A 165 9.12 -5.18 -0.21
N THR A 166 8.37 -4.25 0.40
CA THR A 166 8.72 -2.83 0.38
C THR A 166 10.10 -2.59 0.99
N GLN A 167 10.41 -3.20 2.15
CA GLN A 167 11.72 -3.11 2.77
C GLN A 167 12.83 -3.57 1.83
N ASP A 168 12.78 -4.81 1.32
CA ASP A 168 13.80 -5.40 0.43
C ASP A 168 14.03 -4.56 -0.86
N LEU A 169 12.98 -3.92 -1.36
CA LEU A 169 13.05 -3.06 -2.55
C LEU A 169 13.74 -1.70 -2.30
N VAL A 170 13.76 -1.21 -1.05
CA VAL A 170 14.16 0.17 -0.74
C VAL A 170 15.20 0.32 0.38
N GLU A 171 15.54 -0.72 1.13
CA GLU A 171 16.42 -0.63 2.31
C GLU A 171 17.87 -0.24 2.01
N GLU A 172 18.27 -0.29 0.74
CA GLU A 172 19.58 0.17 0.25
C GLU A 172 19.55 1.61 -0.33
N ASP A 173 18.37 2.23 -0.44
CA ASP A 173 18.19 3.56 -1.05
C ASP A 173 17.86 4.64 0.00
N ALA A 174 18.89 5.38 0.44
CA ALA A 174 18.75 6.44 1.44
C ALA A 174 17.83 7.61 1.02
N ARG A 175 17.40 7.67 -0.25
CA ARG A 175 16.40 8.65 -0.73
C ARG A 175 14.96 8.24 -0.39
N ILE A 176 14.76 7.01 0.09
CA ILE A 176 13.45 6.49 0.50
C ILE A 176 13.50 6.20 2.00
N LEU A 177 12.62 6.83 2.78
CA LEU A 177 12.36 6.42 4.17
C LEU A 177 11.22 5.42 4.17
N PHE A 178 11.44 4.21 4.69
CA PHE A 178 10.39 3.23 4.92
C PHE A 178 10.09 3.14 6.41
N CYS A 179 8.81 3.25 6.77
CA CYS A 179 8.36 3.05 8.14
C CYS A 179 7.16 2.10 8.14
N SER A 180 7.23 1.02 8.90
CA SER A 180 6.15 0.04 9.06
C SER A 180 5.85 -0.19 10.53
N SER A 181 4.57 -0.26 10.88
CA SER A 181 4.13 -0.87 12.14
C SER A 181 3.32 -2.11 11.83
N HIS A 182 3.64 -3.22 12.46
CA HIS A 182 3.05 -4.52 12.13
C HIS A 182 3.00 -5.41 13.37
N GLN A 183 2.08 -6.36 13.40
CA GLN A 183 2.05 -7.35 14.47
C GLN A 183 3.29 -8.24 14.41
N MET A 184 3.90 -8.49 15.57
CA MET A 184 5.00 -9.43 15.69
C MET A 184 4.91 -10.21 17.02
N PRO A 185 4.98 -11.56 16.99
CA PRO A 185 5.12 -12.42 15.81
C PRO A 185 3.82 -12.53 14.99
N LEU A 186 3.93 -12.44 13.66
CA LEU A 186 2.91 -12.76 12.64
C LEU A 186 3.63 -13.04 11.31
N PHE A 187 2.92 -13.49 10.27
CA PHE A 187 3.44 -13.48 8.90
C PHE A 187 4.00 -12.07 8.55
N PRO A 188 5.15 -11.97 7.88
CA PRO A 188 5.99 -13.04 7.31
C PRO A 188 7.11 -13.55 8.24
N GLY A 189 7.13 -13.12 9.51
CA GLY A 189 8.17 -13.49 10.47
C GLY A 189 9.43 -12.62 10.41
N THR A 190 9.38 -11.48 9.70
CA THR A 190 10.44 -10.47 9.59
C THR A 190 9.96 -9.12 10.15
N GLY A 191 10.79 -8.06 10.04
CA GLY A 191 10.41 -6.71 10.49
C GLY A 191 10.87 -6.42 11.91
N ALA A 192 11.94 -7.05 12.37
CA ALA A 192 12.45 -6.76 13.71
C ALA A 192 12.94 -5.31 13.81
N ALA A 193 12.77 -4.67 14.96
CA ALA A 193 13.13 -3.27 15.18
C ALA A 193 14.63 -2.93 14.96
N HIS A 194 15.51 -3.94 14.91
CA HIS A 194 16.94 -3.75 14.65
C HIS A 194 17.30 -3.78 13.15
N GLU A 195 16.37 -4.18 12.29
CA GLU A 195 16.49 -4.07 10.84
C GLU A 195 16.32 -2.60 10.46
N THR A 196 17.40 -1.95 10.01
CA THR A 196 17.43 -0.49 9.81
C THR A 196 17.86 -0.07 8.40
N GLY A 197 18.10 -1.03 7.50
CA GLY A 197 18.63 -0.76 6.16
C GLY A 197 19.91 0.08 6.23
N VAL A 198 20.04 1.04 5.32
CA VAL A 198 21.11 2.07 5.37
C VAL A 198 20.81 3.21 6.36
N GLY A 199 19.99 2.95 7.39
CA GLY A 199 19.44 3.92 8.33
C GLY A 199 18.07 4.48 7.92
N ASN A 200 17.50 3.97 6.84
CA ASN A 200 16.27 4.45 6.21
C ASN A 200 15.04 3.57 6.48
N VAL A 201 15.19 2.50 7.27
CA VAL A 201 14.07 1.63 7.68
C VAL A 201 13.72 1.89 9.15
N VAL A 202 12.42 1.91 9.45
CA VAL A 202 11.87 2.03 10.80
C VAL A 202 10.78 0.98 10.97
N ASN A 203 11.15 -0.15 11.55
CA ASN A 203 10.19 -1.17 11.92
C ASN A 203 9.70 -0.98 13.36
N VAL A 204 8.39 -1.02 13.53
CA VAL A 204 7.71 -0.85 14.81
C VAL A 204 6.86 -2.10 15.09
N PRO A 205 7.46 -3.15 15.66
CA PRO A 205 6.73 -4.36 16.04
C PRO A 205 5.67 -4.05 17.11
N LEU A 206 4.45 -4.50 16.87
CA LEU A 206 3.31 -4.38 17.76
C LEU A 206 2.96 -5.76 18.35
N PRO A 207 2.68 -5.86 19.65
CA PRO A 207 2.23 -7.12 20.23
C PRO A 207 0.81 -7.46 19.78
N ASP A 208 0.49 -8.76 19.76
CA ASP A 208 -0.88 -9.24 19.68
C ASP A 208 -1.77 -8.62 20.79
N GLY A 209 -3.02 -8.29 20.46
CA GLY A 209 -3.96 -7.59 21.33
C GLY A 209 -3.70 -6.09 21.49
N CYS A 210 -2.75 -5.51 20.74
CA CYS A 210 -2.47 -4.07 20.76
C CYS A 210 -3.68 -3.27 20.25
N GLY A 211 -4.22 -2.37 21.09
CA GLY A 211 -5.29 -1.45 20.69
C GLY A 211 -4.81 -0.03 20.39
N SER A 212 -5.78 0.86 20.13
CA SER A 212 -5.59 2.25 19.71
C SER A 212 -4.49 3.01 20.48
N ALA A 213 -4.49 2.97 21.82
CA ALA A 213 -3.54 3.76 22.62
C ALA A 213 -2.07 3.35 22.38
N THR A 214 -1.80 2.05 22.30
CA THR A 214 -0.45 1.52 22.07
C THR A 214 0.00 1.81 20.63
N PHE A 215 -0.89 1.58 19.66
CA PHE A 215 -0.64 1.91 18.25
C PHE A 215 -0.29 3.39 18.06
N ARG A 216 -1.15 4.29 18.57
CA ARG A 216 -0.94 5.75 18.44
C ARG A 216 0.36 6.19 19.09
N THR A 217 0.63 5.70 20.31
CA THR A 217 1.88 6.01 21.04
C THR A 217 3.11 5.54 20.26
N ALA A 218 3.04 4.38 19.62
CA ALA A 218 4.14 3.83 18.84
C ALA A 218 4.47 4.72 17.63
N TRP A 219 3.46 5.13 16.86
CA TRP A 219 3.63 6.05 15.73
C TRP A 219 4.11 7.44 16.15
N GLU A 220 3.52 8.01 17.21
CA GLU A 220 3.91 9.33 17.73
C GLU A 220 5.35 9.39 18.20
N ARG A 221 5.85 8.31 18.81
CA ARG A 221 7.20 8.27 19.38
C ARG A 221 8.26 7.81 18.39
N GLN A 222 7.93 6.91 17.47
CA GLN A 222 8.92 6.21 16.65
C GLN A 222 8.87 6.61 15.18
N VAL A 223 7.68 6.85 14.62
CA VAL A 223 7.53 7.08 13.19
C VAL A 223 7.46 8.56 12.85
N PHE A 224 6.52 9.34 13.42
CA PHE A 224 6.35 10.75 13.05
C PHE A 224 7.62 11.61 13.22
N PRO A 225 8.43 11.45 14.29
CA PRO A 225 9.69 12.20 14.40
C PRO A 225 10.69 11.87 13.30
N ARG A 226 10.70 10.61 12.83
CA ARG A 226 11.59 10.17 11.73
C ARG A 226 11.17 10.77 10.41
N VAL A 227 9.87 10.79 10.10
CA VAL A 227 9.32 11.46 8.91
C VAL A 227 9.59 12.96 8.95
N ASP A 228 9.39 13.60 10.11
CA ASP A 228 9.63 15.03 10.28
C ASP A 228 11.10 15.43 10.04
N ALA A 229 12.03 14.60 10.53
CA ALA A 229 13.45 14.79 10.33
C ALA A 229 13.87 14.55 8.86
N PHE A 230 13.24 13.58 8.19
CA PHE A 230 13.52 13.22 6.81
C PHE A 230 13.03 14.26 5.80
N LYS A 231 11.95 15.01 6.12
CA LYS A 231 11.39 16.09 5.27
C LYS A 231 11.11 15.60 3.83
N PRO A 232 10.23 14.60 3.67
CA PRO A 232 9.93 14.02 2.36
C PRO A 232 9.29 15.05 1.42
N GLU A 233 9.45 14.83 0.12
CA GLU A 233 8.85 15.63 -0.96
C GLU A 233 7.57 14.99 -1.52
N LEU A 234 7.26 13.77 -1.08
CA LEU A 234 6.04 13.01 -1.32
C LEU A 234 5.87 11.96 -0.21
N LEU A 235 4.64 11.78 0.28
CA LEU A 235 4.28 10.65 1.13
C LEU A 235 3.52 9.60 0.31
N LEU A 236 3.95 8.35 0.45
CA LEU A 236 3.27 7.17 -0.05
C LEU A 236 2.77 6.34 1.12
N ILE A 237 1.56 5.80 1.02
CA ILE A 237 0.93 5.01 2.08
C ILE A 237 0.59 3.62 1.54
N SER A 238 1.12 2.60 2.21
CA SER A 238 0.63 1.22 2.11
C SER A 238 -0.52 1.08 3.09
N ALA A 239 -1.74 1.22 2.58
CA ALA A 239 -2.96 1.31 3.37
C ALA A 239 -3.66 -0.04 3.48
N GLY A 240 -3.16 -0.89 4.37
CA GLY A 240 -3.83 -2.10 4.84
C GLY A 240 -4.78 -1.80 5.98
N PHE A 241 -5.95 -2.43 5.98
CA PHE A 241 -6.98 -2.25 7.00
C PHE A 241 -7.20 -3.51 7.86
N ASP A 242 -6.26 -4.44 7.83
CA ASP A 242 -6.27 -5.72 8.56
C ASP A 242 -5.77 -5.61 10.01
N ALA A 243 -5.34 -4.43 10.44
CA ALA A 243 -5.14 -4.14 11.87
C ALA A 243 -6.47 -3.88 12.60
N HIS A 244 -7.60 -3.91 11.90
CA HIS A 244 -8.92 -3.71 12.49
C HIS A 244 -9.30 -4.88 13.41
N ALA A 245 -9.95 -4.59 14.54
CA ALA A 245 -10.32 -5.58 15.57
C ALA A 245 -11.26 -6.73 15.11
N ASN A 246 -11.80 -6.65 13.89
CA ASN A 246 -12.67 -7.67 13.30
C ASN A 246 -11.94 -8.51 12.26
N ASP A 247 -10.72 -8.13 11.87
CA ASP A 247 -10.01 -8.80 10.80
C ASP A 247 -9.62 -10.23 11.22
N PRO A 248 -9.83 -11.24 10.36
CA PRO A 248 -9.54 -12.62 10.70
C PRO A 248 -8.04 -12.98 10.67
N LEU A 249 -7.17 -12.14 10.10
CA LEU A 249 -5.77 -12.52 9.84
C LEU A 249 -4.77 -11.97 10.88
N ALA A 250 -5.21 -11.13 11.81
CA ALA A 250 -4.35 -10.56 12.86
C ALA A 250 -5.10 -10.36 14.19
N GLY A 251 -4.38 -9.91 15.20
CA GLY A 251 -4.89 -9.67 16.56
C GLY A 251 -4.65 -8.25 17.08
N VAL A 252 -4.24 -7.32 16.22
CA VAL A 252 -4.29 -5.88 16.53
C VAL A 252 -5.75 -5.43 16.55
N LEU A 253 -6.10 -4.53 17.46
CA LEU A 253 -7.47 -4.14 17.79
C LEU A 253 -7.72 -2.67 17.47
N LEU A 254 -7.51 -2.27 16.21
CA LEU A 254 -7.84 -0.91 15.74
C LEU A 254 -9.31 -0.79 15.32
N HIS A 255 -9.78 0.44 15.25
CA HIS A 255 -11.08 0.82 14.71
C HIS A 255 -10.95 1.92 13.66
N GLU A 256 -12.05 2.25 13.00
CA GLU A 256 -12.12 3.25 11.92
C GLU A 256 -11.51 4.60 12.32
N ASP A 257 -11.72 5.02 13.57
CA ASP A 257 -11.17 6.27 14.12
C ASP A 257 -9.63 6.25 14.24
N ASP A 258 -9.00 5.08 14.34
CA ASP A 258 -7.53 4.96 14.33
C ASP A 258 -6.97 5.14 12.92
N PHE A 259 -7.66 4.61 11.91
CA PHE A 259 -7.31 4.83 10.50
C PHE A 259 -7.53 6.29 10.08
N ALA A 260 -8.62 6.93 10.52
CA ALA A 260 -8.81 8.37 10.34
C ALA A 260 -7.70 9.18 11.04
N TRP A 261 -7.37 8.83 12.29
CA TRP A 261 -6.33 9.50 13.07
C TRP A 261 -4.96 9.43 12.39
N ILE A 262 -4.51 8.24 11.98
CA ILE A 262 -3.19 8.08 11.37
C ILE A 262 -3.12 8.83 10.03
N THR A 263 -4.19 8.75 9.23
CA THR A 263 -4.29 9.49 7.97
C THR A 263 -4.18 11.00 8.20
N GLY A 264 -4.86 11.52 9.22
CA GLY A 264 -4.79 12.94 9.59
C GLY A 264 -3.37 13.37 9.97
N LYS A 265 -2.66 12.55 10.77
CA LYS A 265 -1.27 12.82 11.16
C LYS A 265 -0.29 12.75 9.99
N LEU A 266 -0.48 11.81 9.07
CA LEU A 266 0.31 11.73 7.85
C LEU A 266 0.04 12.94 6.94
N CYS A 267 -1.21 13.38 6.82
CA CYS A 267 -1.55 14.61 6.10
C CYS A 267 -0.94 15.87 6.76
N ASP A 268 -0.86 15.93 8.09
CA ASP A 268 -0.17 17.03 8.80
C ASP A 268 1.32 17.09 8.42
N LEU A 269 1.98 15.93 8.36
CA LEU A 269 3.37 15.83 7.91
C LEU A 269 3.50 16.19 6.42
N ALA A 270 2.54 15.78 5.58
CA ALA A 270 2.53 16.11 4.17
C ALA A 270 2.38 17.62 3.92
N ASP A 271 1.44 18.27 4.63
CA ASP A 271 1.25 19.72 4.58
C ASP A 271 2.53 20.46 4.98
N LYS A 272 3.25 19.95 5.99
CA LYS A 272 4.48 20.55 6.48
C LYS A 272 5.66 20.41 5.51
N HIS A 273 5.83 19.26 4.84
CA HIS A 273 7.06 18.94 4.11
C HIS A 273 6.92 18.81 2.60
N CYS A 274 5.75 18.38 2.11
CA CYS A 274 5.52 18.09 0.69
C CYS A 274 4.28 18.75 0.12
N SER A 275 3.86 19.91 0.65
CA SER A 275 2.73 20.69 0.13
C SER A 275 1.42 19.87 0.06
N GLY A 276 1.21 18.95 1.01
CA GLY A 276 0.02 18.10 1.07
C GLY A 276 0.03 16.92 0.11
N ARG A 277 1.12 16.68 -0.65
CA ARG A 277 1.21 15.57 -1.61
C ARG A 277 1.23 14.21 -0.92
N VAL A 278 0.13 13.48 -1.06
CA VAL A 278 -0.06 12.12 -0.53
C VAL A 278 -0.62 11.21 -1.63
N VAL A 279 -0.06 10.01 -1.76
CA VAL A 279 -0.65 8.92 -2.53
C VAL A 279 -0.79 7.72 -1.61
N SER A 280 -1.96 7.10 -1.60
CA SER A 280 -2.26 5.92 -0.80
C SER A 280 -2.70 4.78 -1.71
N ALA A 281 -2.33 3.55 -1.39
CA ALA A 281 -2.69 2.35 -2.13
C ALA A 281 -3.26 1.30 -1.18
N LEU A 282 -4.36 0.67 -1.58
CA LEU A 282 -4.95 -0.43 -0.83
C LEU A 282 -4.00 -1.63 -0.76
N GLU A 283 -3.76 -2.14 0.44
CA GLU A 283 -3.01 -3.39 0.70
C GLU A 283 -3.96 -4.47 1.25
N GLY A 284 -3.80 -4.88 2.52
CA GLY A 284 -4.63 -5.87 3.21
C GLY A 284 -5.96 -5.37 3.78
N GLY A 285 -6.62 -6.21 4.57
CA GLY A 285 -7.95 -6.02 5.16
C GLY A 285 -8.99 -6.98 4.58
N TYR A 286 -9.53 -7.87 5.41
CA TYR A 286 -10.17 -9.11 4.99
C TYR A 286 -11.55 -9.37 5.63
N ASP A 287 -11.91 -8.64 6.70
CA ASP A 287 -13.31 -8.47 7.09
C ASP A 287 -13.97 -7.43 6.18
N LEU A 288 -14.93 -7.84 5.34
CA LEU A 288 -15.46 -6.98 4.26
C LEU A 288 -16.13 -5.71 4.78
N GLU A 289 -16.89 -5.80 5.88
CA GLU A 289 -17.58 -4.64 6.42
C GLU A 289 -16.60 -3.66 7.08
N ALA A 290 -15.68 -4.17 7.90
CA ALA A 290 -14.64 -3.36 8.53
C ALA A 290 -13.70 -2.73 7.49
N LEU A 291 -13.33 -3.47 6.45
CA LEU A 291 -12.54 -2.97 5.33
C LEU A 291 -13.21 -1.76 4.68
N GLY A 292 -14.49 -1.89 4.30
CA GLY A 292 -15.23 -0.79 3.68
C GLY A 292 -15.31 0.45 4.57
N ARG A 293 -15.64 0.28 5.86
CA ARG A 293 -15.74 1.41 6.81
C ARG A 293 -14.37 2.05 7.10
N SER A 294 -13.32 1.25 7.24
CA SER A 294 -11.96 1.75 7.52
C SER A 294 -11.36 2.49 6.33
N ALA A 295 -11.52 1.93 5.12
CA ALA A 295 -11.14 2.61 3.88
C ALA A 295 -11.90 3.92 3.71
N ARG A 296 -13.20 3.95 4.04
CA ARG A 296 -14.00 5.18 4.01
C ARG A 296 -13.46 6.23 4.97
N ALA A 297 -13.18 5.85 6.22
CA ALA A 297 -12.61 6.75 7.21
C ALA A 297 -11.26 7.34 6.76
N HIS A 298 -10.41 6.53 6.12
CA HIS A 298 -9.17 7.00 5.49
C HIS A 298 -9.42 8.02 4.36
N VAL A 299 -10.32 7.70 3.42
CA VAL A 299 -10.57 8.54 2.24
C VAL A 299 -11.33 9.83 2.59
N ASP A 300 -12.22 9.82 3.58
CA ASP A 300 -12.87 11.04 4.08
C ASP A 300 -11.82 12.06 4.54
N VAL A 301 -10.80 11.62 5.30
CA VAL A 301 -9.69 12.49 5.71
C VAL A 301 -8.87 12.96 4.51
N LEU A 302 -8.52 12.09 3.55
CA LEU A 302 -7.80 12.52 2.34
C LEU A 302 -8.58 13.61 1.59
N LYS A 303 -9.90 13.44 1.45
CA LYS A 303 -10.78 14.41 0.81
C LYS A 303 -10.83 15.75 1.53
N GLU A 304 -10.94 15.74 2.86
CA GLU A 304 -10.88 16.97 3.67
C GLU A 304 -9.53 17.70 3.56
N ARG A 305 -8.46 16.95 3.29
CA ARG A 305 -7.08 17.44 3.22
C ARG A 305 -6.60 17.73 1.81
N ALA A 306 -7.41 17.49 0.78
CA ALA A 306 -7.08 17.80 -0.60
C ALA A 306 -7.06 19.33 -0.82
N ARG A 307 -5.88 19.95 -0.71
CA ARG A 307 -5.69 21.39 -0.92
C ARG A 307 -5.07 21.67 -2.26
#